data_AF-A0AAV5TGJ2-F1
#
_entry.id   AF-A0AAV5TGJ2-F1
#
_cell.length_a   1.000
_cell.length_b   1.000
_cell.length_c   1.000
_cell.angle_alpha   90.00
_cell.angle_beta   90.00
_cell.angle_gamma   90.00
#
_symmetry.space_group_name_H-M   'P 1'
#
loop_
_entity.id
_entity.type
_entity.pdbx_description
1 polymer ?
#
loop_
_entity_poly.entity_id
_entity_poly.type
_entity_poly.pdbx_seq_one_letter_code
_entity_poly.pdbx_strand_id
1 'polypeptide(L)'
;KKFNPDIFGYSIKTGSANVWENAKLNAAIPGAKSADLVGQANDLVKKMKSHPEIDVANDWKLVHIFIGANDVCDWCTHENQLGENHFRDSIGSAVQILKDNLPKTVVVLVGVVDVSLLRKVDADKKFCDITHKMECHCEEDARFDITTETKKYQEAEQELMDGRFDTTDDFTLVIQPFFEEMDSVPLLPNGEPDLTYFAPDCFHFSAFGHGVVGKTLWN
;
A
#
# COMPACT_ATOMS: atom_id res chain seq x y z
N LYS A 1 19.38 -3.14 -14.70
CA LYS A 1 19.24 -3.69 -13.33
C LYS A 1 20.58 -3.52 -12.63
N LYS A 2 20.67 -2.73 -11.55
CA LYS A 2 21.97 -2.33 -10.94
C LYS A 2 22.36 -3.16 -9.71
N PHE A 3 21.37 -3.68 -8.98
CA PHE A 3 21.59 -4.38 -7.70
C PHE A 3 21.46 -5.90 -7.81
N ASN A 4 20.41 -6.40 -8.46
CA ASN A 4 20.31 -7.82 -8.80
C ASN A 4 19.65 -7.97 -10.20
N PRO A 5 20.38 -8.51 -11.20
CA PRO A 5 19.86 -8.69 -12.56
C PRO A 5 18.77 -9.76 -12.66
N ASP A 6 18.65 -10.62 -11.66
CA ASP A 6 17.76 -11.78 -11.65
C ASP A 6 16.45 -11.50 -10.89
N ILE A 7 16.24 -10.27 -10.39
CA ILE A 7 14.94 -9.88 -9.82
C ILE A 7 13.86 -10.07 -10.89
N PHE A 8 12.80 -10.75 -10.47
CA PHE A 8 11.64 -11.12 -11.26
C PHE A 8 10.36 -10.56 -10.61
N GLY A 9 9.31 -10.33 -11.41
CA GLY A 9 7.96 -10.05 -10.91
C GLY A 9 7.54 -8.57 -10.85
N TYR A 10 8.44 -7.62 -11.10
CA TYR A 10 8.12 -6.19 -11.14
C TYR A 10 7.28 -5.80 -12.38
N SER A 11 6.39 -4.83 -12.22
CA SER A 11 5.60 -4.27 -13.34
C SER A 11 6.50 -3.61 -14.39
N ILE A 12 6.17 -3.80 -15.67
CA ILE A 12 6.96 -3.30 -16.80
C ILE A 12 6.23 -2.16 -17.53
N LYS A 13 4.90 -2.10 -17.44
CA LYS A 13 4.05 -1.12 -18.12
C LYS A 13 2.80 -0.82 -17.29
N THR A 14 2.12 0.27 -17.65
CA THR A 14 0.75 0.57 -17.18
C THR A 14 -0.24 -0.49 -17.66
N GLY A 15 -1.14 -0.93 -16.79
CA GLY A 15 -2.20 -1.87 -17.14
C GLY A 15 -2.84 -2.50 -15.91
N SER A 16 -3.92 -3.24 -16.14
CA SER A 16 -4.65 -3.96 -15.09
C SER A 16 -3.85 -5.16 -14.55
N ALA A 17 -4.06 -5.52 -13.27
CA ALA A 17 -3.35 -6.61 -12.60
C ALA A 17 -3.58 -8.01 -13.22
N ASN A 18 -4.59 -8.16 -14.07
CA ASN A 18 -4.87 -9.39 -14.81
C ASN A 18 -4.12 -9.49 -16.16
N VAL A 19 -3.35 -8.47 -16.56
CA VAL A 19 -2.55 -8.46 -17.79
C VAL A 19 -1.08 -8.77 -17.43
N TRP A 20 -0.70 -10.04 -17.55
CA TRP A 20 0.61 -10.56 -17.13
C TRP A 20 1.78 -9.82 -17.79
N GLU A 21 1.66 -9.48 -19.07
CA GLU A 21 2.70 -8.79 -19.86
C GLU A 21 3.09 -7.43 -19.26
N ASN A 22 2.17 -6.80 -18.52
CA ASN A 22 2.34 -5.49 -17.93
C ASN A 22 2.58 -5.57 -16.41
N ALA A 23 1.66 -6.22 -15.70
CA ALA A 23 1.61 -6.20 -14.24
C ALA A 23 2.56 -7.21 -13.57
N LYS A 24 2.81 -8.34 -14.23
CA LYS A 24 3.57 -9.47 -13.66
C LYS A 24 3.00 -9.91 -12.31
N LEU A 25 3.76 -9.78 -11.22
CA LEU A 25 3.31 -10.15 -9.87
C LEU A 25 2.67 -8.98 -9.11
N ASN A 26 2.50 -7.81 -9.73
CA ASN A 26 1.75 -6.72 -9.14
C ASN A 26 0.24 -7.06 -9.13
N ALA A 27 -0.32 -7.16 -7.92
CA ALA A 27 -1.73 -7.48 -7.68
C ALA A 27 -2.59 -6.25 -7.31
N ALA A 28 -2.02 -5.04 -7.35
CA ALA A 28 -2.72 -3.83 -6.95
C ALA A 28 -3.86 -3.48 -7.92
N ILE A 29 -5.02 -3.12 -7.36
CA ILE A 29 -6.22 -2.71 -8.09
C ILE A 29 -6.61 -1.31 -7.62
N PRO A 30 -6.89 -0.35 -8.53
CA PRO A 30 -7.40 0.96 -8.16
C PRO A 30 -8.67 0.86 -7.30
N GLY A 31 -8.75 1.64 -6.23
CA GLY A 31 -9.89 1.64 -5.29
C GLY A 31 -9.96 0.42 -4.35
N ALA A 32 -8.99 -0.49 -4.39
CA ALA A 32 -8.97 -1.63 -3.47
C ALA A 32 -8.86 -1.18 -2.01
N LYS A 33 -9.51 -1.95 -1.13
CA LYS A 33 -9.49 -1.80 0.32
C LYS A 33 -8.87 -3.03 0.98
N SER A 34 -8.65 -2.98 2.29
CA SER A 34 -8.13 -4.10 3.05
C SER A 34 -8.94 -5.40 2.87
N ALA A 35 -10.27 -5.28 2.74
CA ALA A 35 -11.17 -6.40 2.49
C ALA A 35 -10.83 -7.20 1.21
N ASP A 36 -10.21 -6.55 0.21
CA ASP A 36 -9.84 -7.18 -1.06
C ASP A 36 -8.52 -7.98 -0.98
N LEU A 37 -7.72 -7.79 0.08
CA LEU A 37 -6.38 -8.38 0.20
C LEU A 37 -6.41 -9.90 0.20
N VAL A 38 -7.45 -10.52 0.78
CA VAL A 38 -7.61 -11.99 0.73
C VAL A 38 -7.71 -12.47 -0.72
N GLY A 39 -8.46 -11.76 -1.56
CA GLY A 39 -8.57 -12.06 -2.99
C GLY A 39 -7.24 -11.87 -3.72
N GLN A 40 -6.56 -10.76 -3.45
CA GLN A 40 -5.25 -10.44 -4.05
C GLN A 40 -4.16 -11.44 -3.64
N ALA A 41 -4.13 -11.86 -2.38
CA ALA A 41 -3.18 -12.86 -1.88
C ALA A 41 -3.39 -14.22 -2.57
N ASN A 42 -4.64 -14.67 -2.68
CA ASN A 42 -4.96 -15.92 -3.39
C ASN A 42 -4.57 -15.86 -4.88
N ASP A 43 -4.85 -14.74 -5.55
CA ASP A 43 -4.45 -14.53 -6.95
C ASP A 43 -2.92 -14.54 -7.12
N LEU A 44 -2.19 -13.87 -6.22
CA LEU A 44 -0.73 -13.85 -6.22
C LEU A 44 -0.15 -15.25 -6.01
N VAL A 45 -0.66 -16.01 -5.03
CA VAL A 45 -0.29 -17.40 -4.77
C VAL A 45 -0.51 -18.26 -6.03
N LYS A 46 -1.69 -18.14 -6.65
CA LYS A 46 -2.03 -18.88 -7.86
C LYS A 46 -1.08 -18.54 -9.01
N LYS A 47 -0.84 -17.25 -9.26
CA LYS A 47 0.10 -16.78 -10.29
C LYS A 47 1.48 -17.37 -10.05
N MET A 48 2.02 -17.26 -8.83
CA MET A 48 3.34 -17.77 -8.49
C MET A 48 3.45 -19.29 -8.70
N LYS A 49 2.48 -20.08 -8.19
CA LYS A 49 2.47 -21.53 -8.33
C LYS A 49 2.31 -22.02 -9.77
N SER A 50 1.67 -21.21 -10.63
CA SER A 50 1.42 -21.56 -12.03
C SER A 50 2.52 -21.12 -13.01
N HIS A 51 3.40 -20.21 -12.59
CA HIS A 51 4.38 -19.62 -13.50
C HIS A 51 5.66 -20.46 -13.57
N PRO A 52 6.09 -20.91 -14.77
CA PRO A 52 7.18 -21.89 -14.91
C PRO A 52 8.57 -21.37 -14.50
N GLU A 53 8.77 -20.05 -14.47
CA GLU A 53 10.03 -19.42 -14.07
C GLU A 53 10.17 -19.21 -12.55
N ILE A 54 9.14 -19.53 -11.75
CA ILE A 54 9.16 -19.30 -10.30
C ILE A 54 9.26 -20.63 -9.58
N ASP A 55 10.35 -20.84 -8.84
CA ASP A 55 10.45 -21.94 -7.91
C ASP A 55 9.86 -21.50 -6.56
N VAL A 56 8.56 -21.78 -6.38
CA VAL A 56 7.85 -21.40 -5.15
C VAL A 56 8.48 -22.01 -3.90
N ALA A 57 9.11 -23.18 -3.98
CA ALA A 57 9.75 -23.80 -2.81
C ALA A 57 11.12 -23.19 -2.49
N ASN A 58 11.85 -22.73 -3.51
CA ASN A 58 13.25 -22.37 -3.33
C ASN A 58 13.58 -20.88 -3.43
N ASP A 59 12.83 -20.11 -4.21
CA ASP A 59 13.08 -18.69 -4.39
C ASP A 59 12.68 -17.90 -3.14
N TRP A 60 13.46 -16.88 -2.78
CA TRP A 60 13.01 -15.90 -1.79
C TRP A 60 12.03 -14.92 -2.43
N LYS A 61 10.92 -14.64 -1.75
CA LYS A 61 9.91 -13.65 -2.15
C LYS A 61 9.93 -12.46 -1.20
N LEU A 62 9.86 -11.27 -1.78
CA LEU A 62 9.64 -10.03 -1.07
C LEU A 62 8.29 -9.46 -1.51
N VAL A 63 7.29 -9.52 -0.63
CA VAL A 63 5.92 -9.11 -0.93
C VAL A 63 5.62 -7.81 -0.18
N HIS A 64 5.37 -6.73 -0.91
CA HIS A 64 4.95 -5.47 -0.31
C HIS A 64 3.42 -5.40 -0.29
N ILE A 65 2.86 -5.04 0.86
CA ILE A 65 1.45 -4.68 1.03
C ILE A 65 1.42 -3.19 1.33
N PHE A 66 0.74 -2.41 0.48
CA PHE A 66 0.50 -0.98 0.69
C PHE A 66 -0.97 -0.70 0.37
N ILE A 67 -1.76 -0.47 1.41
CA ILE A 67 -3.23 -0.48 1.38
C ILE A 67 -3.75 0.43 2.52
N GLY A 68 -5.04 0.77 2.53
CA GLY A 68 -5.66 1.48 3.66
C GLY A 68 -6.11 2.90 3.35
N ALA A 69 -5.52 3.60 2.37
CA ALA A 69 -5.97 4.94 2.02
C ALA A 69 -7.46 4.98 1.62
N ASN A 70 -7.91 4.02 0.80
CA ASN A 70 -9.33 3.90 0.42
C ASN A 70 -10.22 3.45 1.58
N ASP A 71 -9.69 2.68 2.54
CA ASP A 71 -10.42 2.29 3.74
C ASP A 71 -10.70 3.53 4.60
N VAL A 72 -9.68 4.33 4.89
CA VAL A 72 -9.77 5.61 5.63
C VAL A 72 -10.69 6.60 4.94
N CYS A 73 -10.57 6.74 3.61
CA CYS A 73 -11.36 7.68 2.82
C CYS A 73 -12.87 7.40 2.77
N ASP A 74 -13.28 6.16 3.06
CA ASP A 74 -14.68 5.72 3.07
C ASP A 74 -15.18 5.27 4.46
N TRP A 75 -14.33 5.29 5.48
CA TRP A 75 -14.62 4.76 6.81
C TRP A 75 -15.87 5.38 7.43
N CYS A 76 -16.03 6.70 7.33
CA CYS A 76 -17.09 7.46 7.98
C CYS A 76 -18.51 7.19 7.44
N THR A 77 -18.65 6.44 6.33
CA THR A 77 -19.96 5.91 5.88
C THR A 77 -20.17 4.44 6.23
N HIS A 78 -19.12 3.74 6.64
CA HIS A 78 -19.11 2.29 6.88
C HIS A 78 -18.27 1.90 8.11
N GLU A 79 -18.38 2.64 9.21
CA GLU A 79 -17.47 2.54 10.38
C GLU A 79 -17.27 1.10 10.89
N ASN A 80 -18.33 0.29 10.92
CA ASN A 80 -18.25 -1.10 11.39
C ASN A 80 -17.51 -2.05 10.42
N GLN A 81 -17.50 -1.75 9.12
CA GLN A 81 -16.91 -2.60 8.08
C GLN A 81 -15.52 -2.13 7.68
N LEU A 82 -15.21 -0.86 7.91
CA LEU A 82 -13.94 -0.23 7.59
C LEU A 82 -13.26 0.31 8.85
N GLY A 83 -13.55 -0.22 10.03
CA GLY A 83 -12.85 0.16 11.26
C GLY A 83 -11.45 -0.45 11.32
N GLU A 84 -10.60 0.09 12.20
CA GLU A 84 -9.21 -0.33 12.40
C GLU A 84 -9.07 -1.84 12.72
N ASN A 85 -10.04 -2.40 13.45
CA ASN A 85 -10.06 -3.84 13.75
C ASN A 85 -10.29 -4.69 12.50
N HIS A 86 -11.24 -4.30 11.64
CA HIS A 86 -11.49 -5.01 10.38
C HIS A 86 -10.29 -4.87 9.43
N PHE A 87 -9.68 -3.69 9.40
CA PHE A 87 -8.47 -3.40 8.64
C PHE A 87 -7.33 -4.35 9.03
N ARG A 88 -6.99 -4.41 10.33
CA ARG A 88 -6.00 -5.34 10.90
C ARG A 88 -6.31 -6.79 10.55
N ASP A 89 -7.55 -7.23 10.78
CA ASP A 89 -7.94 -8.63 10.60
C ASP A 89 -7.89 -9.05 9.12
N SER A 90 -8.21 -8.14 8.20
CA SER A 90 -8.12 -8.36 6.75
C SER A 90 -6.67 -8.49 6.29
N ILE A 91 -5.77 -7.61 6.76
CA ILE A 91 -4.33 -7.73 6.50
C ILE A 91 -3.80 -9.04 7.07
N GLY A 92 -4.10 -9.34 8.34
CA GLY A 92 -3.66 -10.56 9.00
C GLY A 92 -4.12 -11.83 8.26
N SER A 93 -5.34 -11.84 7.75
CA SER A 93 -5.88 -12.95 6.94
C SER A 93 -5.12 -13.12 5.62
N ALA A 94 -4.80 -12.02 4.93
CA ALA A 94 -4.02 -12.06 3.71
C ALA A 94 -2.57 -12.53 3.96
N VAL A 95 -1.93 -12.04 5.02
CA VAL A 95 -0.58 -12.48 5.43
C VAL A 95 -0.58 -13.98 5.78
N GLN A 96 -1.61 -14.47 6.47
CA GLN A 96 -1.75 -15.90 6.77
C GLN A 96 -1.83 -16.74 5.49
N ILE A 97 -2.58 -16.30 4.48
CA ILE A 97 -2.67 -16.98 3.18
C ILE A 97 -1.29 -17.05 2.51
N LEU A 98 -0.53 -15.94 2.53
CA LEU A 98 0.83 -15.92 1.99
C LEU A 98 1.72 -16.90 2.75
N LYS A 99 1.67 -16.90 4.09
CA LYS A 99 2.45 -17.80 4.95
C LYS A 99 2.16 -19.28 4.66
N ASP A 100 0.89 -19.63 4.54
CA ASP A 100 0.46 -21.02 4.33
C ASP A 100 0.87 -21.56 2.94
N ASN A 101 1.18 -20.67 1.98
CA ASN A 101 1.32 -21.05 0.58
C ASN A 101 2.68 -20.70 -0.06
N LEU A 102 3.42 -19.75 0.50
CA LEU A 102 4.66 -19.20 -0.06
C LEU A 102 5.78 -19.28 1.00
N PRO A 103 6.54 -20.39 1.05
CA PRO A 103 7.72 -20.45 1.90
C PRO A 103 8.78 -19.44 1.41
N LYS A 104 9.77 -19.15 2.26
CA LYS A 104 10.83 -18.17 1.98
C LYS A 104 10.27 -16.79 1.59
N THR A 105 9.40 -16.23 2.43
CA THR A 105 8.73 -14.97 2.14
C THR A 105 8.95 -13.95 3.25
N VAL A 106 9.42 -12.77 2.87
CA VAL A 106 9.36 -11.58 3.71
C VAL A 106 8.18 -10.75 3.22
N VAL A 107 7.18 -10.57 4.08
CA VAL A 107 6.07 -9.65 3.83
C VAL A 107 6.43 -8.31 4.46
N VAL A 108 6.41 -7.25 3.65
CA VAL A 108 6.61 -5.87 4.08
C VAL A 108 5.27 -5.17 4.04
N LEU A 109 4.70 -4.90 5.21
CA LEU A 109 3.53 -4.02 5.34
C LEU A 109 4.03 -2.57 5.40
N VAL A 110 3.72 -1.80 4.37
CA VAL A 110 4.00 -0.37 4.33
C VAL A 110 2.87 0.33 5.03
N GLY A 111 3.17 1.02 6.14
CA GLY A 111 2.14 1.64 6.98
C GLY A 111 1.26 2.61 6.20
N VAL A 112 -0.01 2.67 6.57
CA VAL A 112 -0.99 3.52 5.88
C VAL A 112 -0.59 4.99 5.96
N VAL A 113 -0.73 5.71 4.85
CA VAL A 113 -0.44 7.14 4.76
C VAL A 113 -1.58 7.99 5.33
N ASP A 114 -1.25 9.03 6.09
CA ASP A 114 -2.22 10.06 6.47
C ASP A 114 -2.60 10.91 5.24
N VAL A 115 -3.79 10.65 4.72
CA VAL A 115 -4.31 11.34 3.52
C VAL A 115 -4.58 12.82 3.77
N SER A 116 -4.66 13.28 5.03
CA SER A 116 -4.80 14.71 5.34
C SER A 116 -3.58 15.54 4.94
N LEU A 117 -2.43 14.90 4.67
CA LEU A 117 -1.25 15.55 4.11
C LEU A 117 -1.54 16.25 2.77
N LEU A 118 -2.56 15.80 2.06
CA LEU A 118 -2.98 16.35 0.77
C LEU A 118 -3.59 17.76 0.89
N ARG A 119 -4.09 18.16 2.07
CA ARG A 119 -4.51 19.55 2.33
C ARG A 119 -3.43 20.57 1.98
N LYS A 120 -2.15 20.20 2.13
CA LYS A 120 -1.01 21.03 1.73
C LYS A 120 -0.87 21.12 0.20
N VAL A 121 -1.17 20.05 -0.52
CA VAL A 121 -1.19 20.00 -1.99
C VAL A 121 -2.30 20.89 -2.53
N ASP A 122 -3.48 20.82 -1.93
CA ASP A 122 -4.69 21.55 -2.32
C ASP A 122 -4.58 23.06 -2.18
N ALA A 123 -3.72 23.53 -1.27
CA ALA A 123 -3.46 24.94 -1.06
C ALA A 123 -3.15 25.63 -2.41
N ASP A 124 -4.04 26.57 -2.77
CA ASP A 124 -4.02 27.36 -3.99
C ASP A 124 -4.14 26.57 -5.32
N LYS A 125 -4.58 25.30 -5.28
CA LYS A 125 -4.75 24.41 -6.45
C LYS A 125 -6.16 23.83 -6.53
N LYS A 126 -7.11 24.64 -7.02
CA LYS A 126 -8.54 24.28 -7.11
C LYS A 126 -8.84 22.93 -7.78
N PHE A 127 -8.04 22.53 -8.77
CA PHE A 127 -8.23 21.24 -9.43
C PHE A 127 -7.90 20.07 -8.51
N CYS A 128 -6.81 20.16 -7.74
CA CYS A 128 -6.44 19.14 -6.75
C CYS A 128 -7.50 19.09 -5.63
N ASP A 129 -7.91 20.25 -5.09
CA ASP A 129 -8.94 20.33 -4.03
C ASP A 129 -10.25 19.64 -4.42
N ILE A 130 -10.74 19.86 -5.64
CA ILE A 130 -11.96 19.20 -6.13
C ILE A 130 -11.74 17.69 -6.27
N THR A 131 -10.58 17.29 -6.81
CA THR A 131 -10.27 15.87 -7.06
C THR A 131 -10.14 15.11 -5.75
N HIS A 132 -9.42 15.65 -4.76
CA HIS A 132 -9.19 14.98 -3.47
C HIS A 132 -10.46 14.84 -2.66
N LYS A 133 -11.34 15.83 -2.69
CA LYS A 133 -12.67 15.74 -2.07
C LYS A 133 -13.54 14.65 -2.69
N MET A 134 -13.48 14.49 -4.02
CA MET A 134 -14.20 13.43 -4.71
C MET A 134 -13.65 12.03 -4.43
N GLU A 135 -12.32 11.88 -4.36
CA GLU A 135 -11.66 10.59 -4.14
C GLU A 135 -11.66 10.19 -2.65
N CYS A 136 -11.77 11.16 -1.73
CA CYS A 136 -11.71 10.94 -0.29
C CYS A 136 -12.84 11.66 0.45
N HIS A 137 -14.03 11.05 0.45
CA HIS A 137 -15.23 11.70 0.93
C HIS A 137 -15.18 12.04 2.44
N CYS A 138 -14.54 11.20 3.25
CA CYS A 138 -14.46 11.44 4.70
C CYS A 138 -13.55 12.60 5.07
N GLU A 139 -12.58 12.92 4.21
CA GLU A 139 -11.68 14.05 4.37
C GLU A 139 -12.34 15.38 4.01
N GLU A 140 -13.29 15.37 3.06
CA GLU A 140 -14.10 16.55 2.74
C GLU A 140 -15.03 16.97 3.91
N ASP A 141 -15.48 16.00 4.71
CA ASP A 141 -16.48 16.21 5.73
C ASP A 141 -15.86 16.57 7.09
N ALA A 142 -15.89 17.87 7.41
CA ALA A 142 -15.32 18.45 8.63
C ALA A 142 -15.89 17.92 9.95
N ARG A 143 -16.90 17.04 9.93
CA ARG A 143 -17.38 16.31 11.12
C ARG A 143 -16.43 15.19 11.56
N PHE A 144 -15.58 14.72 10.65
CA PHE A 144 -14.66 13.61 10.87
C PHE A 144 -13.23 14.10 10.99
N ASP A 145 -12.43 13.37 11.77
CA ASP A 145 -11.00 13.62 11.94
C ASP A 145 -10.22 12.44 11.35
N ILE A 146 -9.90 12.58 10.06
CA ILE A 146 -9.17 11.57 9.29
C ILE A 146 -7.75 11.35 9.81
N THR A 147 -7.10 12.38 10.34
CA THR A 147 -5.77 12.24 10.96
C THR A 147 -5.85 11.32 12.18
N THR A 148 -6.84 11.52 13.05
CA THR A 148 -7.04 10.65 14.22
C THR A 148 -7.43 9.24 13.81
N GLU A 149 -8.28 9.07 12.80
CA GLU A 149 -8.67 7.74 12.33
C GLU A 149 -7.51 6.98 11.69
N THR A 150 -6.70 7.65 10.86
CA THR A 150 -5.49 7.05 10.26
C THR A 150 -4.55 6.55 11.35
N LYS A 151 -4.37 7.28 12.45
CA LYS A 151 -3.52 6.82 13.57
C LYS A 151 -4.02 5.52 14.20
N LYS A 152 -5.33 5.33 14.32
CA LYS A 152 -5.88 4.05 14.82
C LYS A 152 -5.57 2.91 13.87
N TYR A 153 -5.61 3.15 12.57
CA TYR A 153 -5.22 2.15 11.58
C TYR A 153 -3.74 1.79 11.72
N GLN A 154 -2.86 2.79 11.81
CA GLN A 154 -1.43 2.58 12.02
C GLN A 154 -1.17 1.80 13.32
N GLU A 155 -1.83 2.16 14.42
CA GLU A 155 -1.77 1.40 15.68
C GLU A 155 -2.23 -0.06 15.49
N ALA A 156 -3.32 -0.28 14.76
CA ALA A 156 -3.84 -1.62 14.48
C ALA A 156 -2.92 -2.43 13.56
N GLU A 157 -2.17 -1.81 12.64
CA GLU A 157 -1.10 -2.47 11.88
C GLU A 157 -0.01 -2.98 12.83
N GLN A 158 0.43 -2.16 13.79
CA GLN A 158 1.46 -2.55 14.77
C GLN A 158 1.06 -3.75 15.62
N GLU A 159 -0.23 -3.97 15.88
CA GLU A 159 -0.73 -5.15 16.59
C GLU A 159 -0.46 -6.48 15.85
N LEU A 160 -0.19 -6.44 14.54
CA LEU A 160 0.20 -7.63 13.75
C LEU A 160 1.64 -8.08 14.04
N MET A 161 2.46 -7.25 14.69
CA MET A 161 3.83 -7.56 15.08
C MET A 161 3.93 -8.32 16.41
N ASP A 162 2.94 -9.17 16.71
CA ASP A 162 2.89 -9.99 17.94
C ASP A 162 3.61 -11.34 17.81
N GLY A 163 4.27 -11.58 16.67
CA GLY A 163 5.01 -12.81 16.37
C GLY A 163 4.14 -13.97 15.87
N ARG A 164 2.82 -13.77 15.64
CA ARG A 164 1.93 -14.84 15.13
C ARG A 164 2.37 -15.44 13.80
N PHE A 165 3.14 -14.70 13.00
CA PHE A 165 3.65 -15.14 11.71
C PHE A 165 5.07 -15.72 11.75
N ASP A 166 5.81 -15.55 12.85
CA ASP A 166 7.21 -15.96 12.99
C ASP A 166 7.33 -17.40 13.54
N THR A 167 6.53 -18.31 12.98
CA THR A 167 6.49 -19.73 13.41
C THR A 167 7.47 -20.64 12.66
N THR A 168 8.16 -20.10 11.64
CA THR A 168 9.16 -20.81 10.81
C THR A 168 10.33 -19.88 10.50
N ASP A 169 11.51 -20.44 10.22
CA ASP A 169 12.73 -19.65 9.96
C ASP A 169 12.78 -19.00 8.56
N ASP A 170 11.73 -19.19 7.75
CA ASP A 170 11.66 -18.78 6.35
C ASP A 170 10.47 -17.87 6.03
N PHE A 171 9.75 -17.39 7.05
CA PHE A 171 8.65 -16.46 6.86
C PHE A 171 8.65 -15.40 7.97
N THR A 172 8.45 -14.14 7.59
CA THR A 172 8.21 -13.07 8.56
C THR A 172 7.36 -11.95 7.97
N LEU A 173 6.66 -11.24 8.85
CA LEU A 173 6.00 -9.97 8.56
C LEU A 173 6.82 -8.86 9.20
N VAL A 174 7.15 -7.82 8.44
CA VAL A 174 7.75 -6.60 8.95
C VAL A 174 6.92 -5.39 8.55
N ILE A 175 6.86 -4.40 9.43
CA ILE A 175 6.22 -3.11 9.13
C ILE A 175 7.30 -2.08 8.78
N GLN A 176 7.07 -1.35 7.70
CA GLN A 176 7.83 -0.15 7.35
C GLN A 176 6.94 1.08 7.58
N PRO A 177 7.11 1.79 8.71
CA PRO A 177 6.26 2.92 9.10
C PRO A 177 6.63 4.22 8.36
N PHE A 178 7.17 4.12 7.14
CA PHE A 178 7.72 5.25 6.39
C PHE A 178 6.73 6.41 6.24
N PHE A 179 5.46 6.10 5.99
CA PHE A 179 4.42 7.11 5.84
C PHE A 179 3.78 7.53 7.18
N GLU A 180 3.96 6.75 8.24
CA GLU A 180 3.47 7.09 9.59
C GLU A 180 4.26 8.28 10.18
N GLU A 181 5.55 8.35 9.87
CA GLU A 181 6.45 9.42 10.31
C GLU A 181 6.40 10.66 9.40
N MET A 182 5.62 10.63 8.33
CA MET A 182 5.56 11.71 7.34
C MET A 182 4.60 12.82 7.80
N ASP A 183 5.14 14.01 8.08
CA ASP A 183 4.38 15.19 8.53
C ASP A 183 4.08 16.21 7.40
N SER A 184 4.65 15.98 6.23
CA SER A 184 4.50 16.86 5.07
C SER A 184 4.74 16.13 3.76
N VAL A 185 4.02 16.55 2.72
CA VAL A 185 4.39 16.26 1.33
C VAL A 185 5.75 16.88 0.98
N PRO A 186 6.48 16.33 -0.02
CA PRO A 186 7.71 16.93 -0.50
C PRO A 186 7.50 18.37 -0.96
N LEU A 187 8.42 19.27 -0.59
CA LEU A 187 8.35 20.69 -0.89
C LEU A 187 9.50 21.15 -1.78
N LEU A 188 9.22 22.09 -2.66
CA LEU A 188 10.20 22.86 -3.41
C LEU A 188 10.94 23.84 -2.47
N PRO A 189 12.10 24.40 -2.89
CA PRO A 189 12.84 25.37 -2.08
C PRO A 189 12.07 26.64 -1.68
N ASN A 190 10.99 26.96 -2.40
CA ASN A 190 10.10 28.08 -2.11
C ASN A 190 8.97 27.72 -1.11
N GLY A 191 8.92 26.47 -0.62
CA GLY A 191 7.91 25.99 0.32
C GLY A 191 6.63 25.44 -0.31
N GLU A 192 6.49 25.50 -1.64
CA GLU A 192 5.33 24.93 -2.35
C GLU A 192 5.43 23.40 -2.46
N PRO A 193 4.29 22.68 -2.48
CA PRO A 193 4.26 21.25 -2.79
C PRO A 193 4.95 20.94 -4.12
N ASP A 194 5.87 19.98 -4.12
CA ASP A 194 6.51 19.49 -5.34
C ASP A 194 5.58 18.53 -6.07
N LEU A 195 4.80 19.06 -7.02
CA LEU A 195 3.84 18.29 -7.79
C LEU A 195 4.47 17.23 -8.69
N THR A 196 5.80 17.21 -8.87
CA THR A 196 6.46 16.15 -9.67
C THR A 196 6.32 14.76 -9.03
N TYR A 197 6.04 14.69 -7.73
CA TYR A 197 5.77 13.44 -7.01
C TYR A 197 4.41 12.83 -7.33
N PHE A 198 3.46 13.62 -7.85
CA PHE A 198 2.08 13.21 -8.03
C PHE A 198 1.68 13.08 -9.50
N ALA A 199 0.75 12.17 -9.77
CA ALA A 199 0.07 12.04 -11.05
C ALA A 199 -0.81 13.27 -11.33
N PRO A 200 -1.42 13.40 -12.52
CA PRO A 200 -2.24 14.57 -12.84
C PRO A 200 -3.41 14.84 -11.89
N ASP A 201 -3.88 13.84 -11.14
CA ASP A 201 -4.91 13.96 -10.10
C ASP A 201 -4.40 14.56 -8.77
N CYS A 202 -3.10 14.87 -8.68
CA CYS A 202 -2.42 15.36 -7.48
C CYS A 202 -2.49 14.41 -6.27
N PHE A 203 -2.97 13.17 -6.42
CA PHE A 203 -3.27 12.23 -5.34
C PHE A 203 -2.36 11.00 -5.42
N HIS A 204 -2.41 10.30 -6.56
CA HIS A 204 -1.59 9.13 -6.79
C HIS A 204 -0.15 9.52 -7.10
N PHE A 205 0.80 8.62 -6.87
CA PHE A 205 2.19 8.89 -7.22
C PHE A 205 2.39 8.93 -8.73
N SER A 206 3.21 9.88 -9.18
CA SER A 206 3.76 9.85 -10.54
C SER A 206 4.77 8.71 -10.69
N ALA A 207 5.25 8.46 -11.91
CA ALA A 207 6.39 7.56 -12.11
C ALA A 207 7.64 8.00 -11.31
N PHE A 208 7.83 9.31 -11.12
CA PHE A 208 8.91 9.83 -10.28
C PHE A 208 8.62 9.57 -8.79
N GLY A 209 7.40 9.83 -8.32
CA GLY A 209 6.98 9.54 -6.94
C GLY A 209 7.14 8.06 -6.58
N HIS A 210 6.63 7.14 -7.41
CA HIS A 210 6.86 5.70 -7.26
C HIS A 210 8.35 5.35 -7.21
N GLY A 211 9.16 5.98 -8.06
CA GLY A 211 10.61 5.77 -8.07
C GLY A 211 11.31 6.25 -6.80
N VAL A 212 10.84 7.35 -6.18
CA VAL A 212 11.38 7.83 -4.90
C VAL A 212 10.95 6.92 -3.76
N VAL A 213 9.65 6.64 -3.62
CA VAL A 213 9.13 5.76 -2.57
C VAL A 213 9.79 4.38 -2.63
N GLY A 214 9.88 3.78 -3.83
CA GLY A 214 10.55 2.48 -4.00
C GLY A 214 12.04 2.49 -3.65
N LYS A 215 12.74 3.63 -3.80
CA LYS A 215 14.11 3.77 -3.32
C LYS A 215 14.17 3.94 -1.80
N THR A 216 13.21 4.65 -1.21
CA THR A 216 13.19 4.86 0.24
C THR A 216 12.87 3.57 0.99
N LEU A 217 11.87 2.79 0.55
CA LEU A 217 11.53 1.51 1.16
C LEU A 217 12.67 0.47 1.05
N TRP A 218 13.61 0.66 0.11
CA TRP A 218 14.76 -0.23 -0.08
C TRP A 218 15.94 0.08 0.86
N ASN A 219 16.09 1.32 1.32
CA ASN A 219 17.23 1.76 2.14
C ASN A 219 16.90 1.74 3.62
#